data_AF-S9RV03-F1
#
_entry.id   AF-S9RV03-F1
#
_cell.length_a   1.000
_cell.length_b   1.000
_cell.length_c   1.000
_cell.angle_alpha   90.00
_cell.angle_beta   90.00
_cell.angle_gamma   90.00
#
_symmetry.space_group_name_H-M   'P 1'
#
loop_
_entity.id
_entity.type
_entity.pdbx_description
1 polymer ?
#
loop_
_entity_poly.entity_id
_entity_poly.type
_entity_poly.pdbx_seq_one_letter_code
_entity_poly.pdbx_strand_id
1 'polypeptide(L)'
;MPEFEKLEAELAPLTLRLADFLSLPPTERSTPGFAKIWRPISRYRVQLRSALQESGSVLSDPRYRDAHRSEIEQRVRYNAAHTRLRLWSRVEDMVNKQVSPIRKDLMPQPQDYMEGAHNRYVNHLYSALHTLALPSAEAMMNRLSDAHPDVALPATHFEALMHAAYRICLAQGRDTAPRFLDVGCGGGTKIWAAMPFFPDAKGLENNPTQVQVGSAALAKLDAPSNCIMEADARCFDDYASYDVIYFYRPLKDPDGLKEMEDRIMAQARPGSVLIAPYLGFSGEQDDMRCSRIAPSIYIAGTAPYQVEALRQRAEMIGTEAPAHNSATDAALGYWRPVVEASRRNGYAL
;
A
#
# COMPACT_ATOMS: atom_id res chain seq x y z
N MET A 1 14.27 -34.42 -17.39
CA MET A 1 14.00 -33.29 -16.47
C MET A 1 15.21 -33.13 -15.57
N PRO A 2 15.94 -31.99 -15.65
CA PRO A 2 17.05 -31.68 -14.77
C PRO A 2 16.70 -31.86 -13.29
N GLU A 3 17.69 -32.20 -12.46
CA GLU A 3 17.48 -32.43 -11.02
C GLU A 3 16.94 -31.18 -10.31
N PHE A 4 17.44 -29.99 -10.65
CA PHE A 4 16.95 -28.74 -10.06
C PHE A 4 15.45 -28.51 -10.33
N GLU A 5 14.93 -28.93 -11.48
CA GLU A 5 13.49 -28.81 -11.80
C GLU A 5 12.64 -29.73 -10.90
N LYS A 6 13.15 -30.93 -10.54
CA LYS A 6 12.48 -31.82 -9.57
C LYS A 6 12.43 -31.18 -8.18
N LEU A 7 13.55 -30.63 -7.74
CA LEU A 7 13.66 -29.96 -6.44
C LEU A 7 12.75 -28.71 -6.36
N GLU A 8 12.66 -27.91 -7.43
CA GLU A 8 11.72 -26.79 -7.49
C GLU A 8 10.25 -27.24 -7.43
N ALA A 9 9.91 -28.36 -8.09
CA ALA A 9 8.56 -28.94 -8.03
C ALA A 9 8.20 -29.44 -6.61
N GLU A 10 9.17 -29.99 -5.87
CA GLU A 10 8.99 -30.39 -4.46
C GLU A 10 8.91 -29.19 -3.50
N LEU A 11 9.59 -28.08 -3.81
CA LEU A 11 9.51 -26.83 -3.05
C LEU A 11 8.18 -26.10 -3.20
N ALA A 12 7.52 -26.21 -4.35
CA ALA A 12 6.25 -25.53 -4.61
C ALA A 12 5.16 -25.82 -3.55
N PRO A 13 4.83 -27.07 -3.18
CA PRO A 13 3.85 -27.33 -2.12
C PRO A 13 4.33 -26.89 -0.72
N LEU A 14 5.64 -26.89 -0.45
CA LEU A 14 6.17 -26.45 0.85
C LEU A 14 6.06 -24.93 1.03
N THR A 15 6.34 -24.18 -0.04
CA THR A 15 6.22 -22.72 -0.05
C THR A 15 4.77 -22.24 -0.01
N LEU A 16 3.83 -23.00 -0.59
CA LEU A 16 2.39 -22.78 -0.38
C LEU A 16 2.00 -22.91 1.09
N ARG A 17 2.44 -23.99 1.78
CA ARG A 17 2.18 -24.15 3.23
C ARG A 17 2.77 -23.04 4.08
N LEU A 18 3.93 -22.50 3.69
CA LEU A 18 4.51 -21.34 4.35
C LEU A 18 3.68 -20.08 4.10
N ALA A 19 3.18 -19.88 2.88
CA ALA A 19 2.28 -18.78 2.56
C ALA A 19 0.96 -18.84 3.35
N ASP A 20 0.39 -20.03 3.52
CA ASP A 20 -0.80 -20.24 4.36
C ASP A 20 -0.51 -19.86 5.82
N PHE A 21 0.64 -20.28 6.35
CA PHE A 21 1.07 -19.89 7.69
C PHE A 21 1.26 -18.37 7.84
N LEU A 22 1.84 -17.71 6.83
CA LEU A 22 2.01 -16.25 6.83
C LEU A 22 0.68 -15.52 6.62
N SER A 23 -0.33 -16.15 6.07
CA SER A 23 -1.67 -15.56 5.92
C SER A 23 -2.46 -15.54 7.24
N LEU A 24 -2.03 -16.30 8.25
CA LEU A 24 -2.58 -16.19 9.61
C LEU A 24 -2.30 -14.82 10.21
N PRO A 25 -3.20 -14.26 11.04
CA PRO A 25 -2.92 -13.07 11.82
C PRO A 25 -1.61 -13.20 12.61
N PRO A 26 -0.80 -12.14 12.74
CA PRO A 26 0.46 -12.23 13.48
C PRO A 26 0.35 -12.78 14.91
N THR A 27 -0.77 -12.53 15.59
CA THR A 27 -1.08 -13.06 16.92
C THR A 27 -1.29 -14.56 16.98
N GLU A 28 -1.59 -15.20 15.85
CA GLU A 28 -1.88 -16.64 15.76
C GLU A 28 -0.67 -17.45 15.24
N ARG A 29 0.37 -16.76 14.76
CA ARG A 29 1.60 -17.40 14.30
C ARG A 29 2.39 -17.91 15.50
N SER A 30 2.90 -19.14 15.40
CA SER A 30 3.74 -19.73 16.43
C SER A 30 5.13 -20.05 15.91
N THR A 31 6.17 -19.71 16.67
CA THR A 31 7.56 -20.06 16.34
C THR A 31 7.78 -21.57 16.15
N PRO A 32 7.19 -22.46 16.98
CA PRO A 32 7.26 -23.90 16.73
C PRO A 32 6.55 -24.33 15.43
N GLY A 33 5.41 -23.72 15.10
CA GLY A 33 4.69 -23.96 13.85
C GLY A 33 5.53 -23.56 12.64
N PHE A 34 6.11 -22.35 12.67
CA PHE A 34 7.05 -21.87 11.66
C PHE A 34 8.23 -22.83 11.47
N ALA A 35 8.89 -23.24 12.57
CA ALA A 35 10.05 -24.13 12.49
C ALA A 35 9.73 -25.49 11.85
N LYS A 36 8.53 -26.04 12.05
CA LYS A 36 8.08 -27.28 11.40
C LYS A 36 7.93 -27.13 9.88
N ILE A 37 7.56 -25.94 9.40
CA ILE A 37 7.37 -25.63 7.98
C ILE A 37 8.70 -25.23 7.31
N TRP A 38 9.50 -24.37 7.97
CA TRP A 38 10.74 -23.82 7.43
C TRP A 38 11.86 -24.85 7.32
N ARG A 39 12.00 -25.76 8.29
CA ARG A 39 13.09 -26.76 8.30
C ARG A 39 13.15 -27.62 7.03
N PRO A 40 12.03 -28.20 6.54
CA PRO A 40 12.00 -28.88 5.25
C PRO A 40 12.49 -27.98 4.10
N ILE A 41 11.93 -26.76 3.98
CA ILE A 41 12.30 -25.80 2.94
C ILE A 41 13.81 -25.54 2.94
N SER A 42 14.40 -25.22 4.10
CA SER A 42 15.82 -24.90 4.25
C SER A 42 16.79 -26.02 3.84
N ARG A 43 16.37 -27.28 3.89
CA ARG A 43 17.20 -28.41 3.41
C ARG A 43 17.37 -28.39 1.89
N TYR A 44 16.36 -27.95 1.16
CA TYR A 44 16.41 -27.85 -0.31
C TYR A 44 17.39 -26.78 -0.79
N ARG A 45 17.76 -25.78 0.03
CA ARG A 45 18.74 -24.75 -0.35
C ARG A 45 20.07 -25.36 -0.79
N VAL A 46 20.58 -26.31 -0.01
CA VAL A 46 21.87 -26.96 -0.26
C VAL A 46 21.75 -27.87 -1.47
N GLN A 47 20.68 -28.66 -1.56
CA GLN A 47 20.42 -29.58 -2.68
C GLN A 47 20.29 -28.82 -4.01
N LEU A 48 19.50 -27.74 -4.05
CA LEU A 48 19.35 -26.89 -5.22
C LEU A 48 20.68 -26.26 -5.64
N ARG A 49 21.49 -25.80 -4.69
CA ARG A 49 22.81 -25.23 -5.00
C ARG A 49 23.70 -26.27 -5.67
N SER A 50 23.77 -27.49 -5.13
CA SER A 50 24.54 -28.58 -5.73
C SER A 50 24.04 -28.94 -7.13
N ALA A 51 22.73 -29.16 -7.28
CA ALA A 51 22.12 -29.50 -8.58
C ALA A 51 22.34 -28.41 -9.66
N LEU A 52 22.33 -27.13 -9.26
CA LEU A 52 22.64 -26.01 -10.16
C LEU A 52 24.15 -25.91 -10.47
N GLN A 53 25.04 -26.24 -9.55
CA GLN A 53 26.48 -26.28 -9.83
C GLN A 53 26.81 -27.37 -10.86
N GLU A 54 26.20 -28.56 -10.72
CA GLU A 54 26.35 -29.66 -11.67
C GLU A 54 25.78 -29.29 -13.05
N SER A 55 24.55 -28.74 -13.09
CA SER A 55 23.91 -28.32 -14.35
C SER A 55 24.67 -27.17 -15.03
N GLY A 56 25.19 -26.22 -14.26
CA GLY A 56 26.00 -25.11 -14.79
C GLY A 56 27.32 -25.58 -15.39
N SER A 57 27.94 -26.62 -14.83
CA SER A 57 29.17 -27.22 -15.36
C SER A 57 28.93 -27.86 -16.73
N VAL A 58 27.80 -28.56 -16.91
CA VAL A 58 27.39 -29.13 -18.20
C VAL A 58 27.11 -28.04 -19.24
N LEU A 59 26.38 -26.99 -18.86
CA LEU A 59 26.03 -25.88 -19.76
C LEU A 59 27.22 -24.98 -20.13
N SER A 60 28.34 -25.08 -19.41
CA SER A 60 29.56 -24.32 -19.67
C SER A 60 30.55 -25.08 -20.55
N ASP A 61 30.33 -26.38 -20.81
CA ASP A 61 31.22 -27.21 -21.64
C ASP A 61 31.17 -26.73 -23.11
N PRO A 62 32.32 -26.35 -23.72
CA PRO A 62 32.39 -25.92 -25.11
C PRO A 62 31.86 -26.95 -26.11
N ARG A 63 31.89 -28.24 -25.77
CA ARG A 63 31.37 -29.34 -26.60
C ARG A 63 29.84 -29.38 -26.67
N TYR A 64 29.18 -28.62 -25.80
CA TYR A 64 27.72 -28.52 -25.71
C TYR A 64 27.16 -27.29 -26.43
N ARG A 65 28.00 -26.49 -27.12
CA ARG A 65 27.65 -25.22 -27.78
C ARG A 65 27.02 -25.35 -29.18
N ASP A 66 26.80 -26.57 -29.68
CA ASP A 66 26.18 -26.77 -30.99
C ASP A 66 24.65 -26.58 -30.88
N ALA A 67 24.23 -25.40 -31.35
CA ALA A 67 22.95 -24.78 -31.11
C ALA A 67 21.74 -25.59 -31.60
N HIS A 68 20.96 -26.11 -30.65
CA HIS A 68 19.57 -26.51 -30.85
C HIS A 68 18.65 -25.68 -29.93
N ARG A 69 17.40 -25.46 -30.35
CA ARG A 69 16.34 -24.76 -29.58
C ARG A 69 16.23 -25.26 -28.12
N SER A 70 16.52 -26.54 -27.89
CA SER A 70 16.56 -27.18 -26.57
C SER A 70 17.64 -26.62 -25.63
N GLU A 71 18.79 -26.15 -26.14
CA GLU A 71 19.87 -25.60 -25.30
C GLU A 71 19.49 -24.22 -24.76
N ILE A 72 18.92 -23.36 -25.61
CA ILE A 72 18.43 -22.03 -25.20
C ILE A 72 17.38 -22.18 -24.11
N GLU A 73 16.43 -23.11 -24.28
CA GLU A 73 15.41 -23.40 -23.27
C GLU A 73 16.03 -23.89 -21.95
N GLN A 74 17.03 -24.77 -22.00
CA GLN A 74 17.74 -25.23 -20.79
C GLN A 74 18.49 -24.09 -20.08
N ARG A 75 19.17 -23.21 -20.82
CA ARG A 75 19.85 -22.03 -20.26
C ARG A 75 18.86 -21.06 -19.62
N VAL A 76 17.72 -20.83 -20.25
CA VAL A 76 16.66 -19.97 -19.70
C VAL A 76 16.14 -20.54 -18.37
N ARG A 77 15.84 -21.85 -18.31
CA ARG A 77 15.38 -22.51 -17.09
C ARG A 77 16.44 -22.50 -15.99
N TYR A 78 17.70 -22.78 -16.34
CA TYR A 78 18.84 -22.69 -15.44
C TYR A 78 18.99 -21.30 -14.83
N ASN A 79 18.97 -20.26 -15.66
CA ASN A 79 19.09 -18.87 -15.21
C ASN A 79 17.93 -18.46 -14.30
N ALA A 80 16.71 -18.91 -14.60
CA ALA A 80 15.54 -18.67 -13.77
C ALA A 80 15.68 -19.34 -12.38
N ALA A 81 16.06 -20.62 -12.34
CA ALA A 81 16.29 -21.34 -11.09
C ALA A 81 17.45 -20.72 -10.27
N HIS A 82 18.54 -20.34 -10.93
CA HIS A 82 19.65 -19.64 -10.29
C HIS A 82 19.21 -18.29 -9.70
N THR A 83 18.37 -17.54 -10.43
CA THR A 83 17.79 -16.28 -9.94
C THR A 83 16.95 -16.50 -8.68
N ARG A 84 16.09 -17.53 -8.67
CA ARG A 84 15.28 -17.88 -7.49
C ARG A 84 16.12 -18.31 -6.29
N LEU A 85 17.20 -19.05 -6.52
CA LEU A 85 18.13 -19.43 -5.45
C LEU A 85 18.81 -18.19 -4.84
N ARG A 86 19.12 -17.16 -5.65
CA ARG A 86 19.68 -15.89 -5.14
C ARG A 86 18.70 -15.09 -4.28
N LEU A 87 17.40 -15.30 -4.43
CA LEU A 87 16.39 -14.68 -3.58
C LEU A 87 16.32 -15.27 -2.17
N TRP A 88 16.94 -16.44 -1.94
CA TRP A 88 16.79 -17.20 -0.68
C TRP A 88 17.01 -16.35 0.57
N SER A 89 18.11 -15.60 0.65
CA SER A 89 18.45 -14.82 1.85
C SER A 89 17.48 -13.66 2.08
N ARG A 90 16.98 -13.04 1.01
CA ARG A 90 15.99 -11.95 1.10
C ARG A 90 14.64 -12.49 1.55
N VAL A 91 14.20 -13.62 1.00
CA VAL A 91 12.97 -14.29 1.45
C VAL A 91 13.09 -14.75 2.90
N GLU A 92 14.23 -15.33 3.28
CA GLU A 92 14.49 -15.74 4.66
C GLU A 92 14.42 -14.55 5.64
N ASP A 93 15.06 -13.42 5.33
CA ASP A 93 14.98 -12.20 6.13
C ASP A 93 13.54 -11.67 6.25
N MET A 94 12.85 -11.55 5.11
CA MET A 94 11.46 -11.10 5.03
C MET A 94 10.51 -11.97 5.85
N VAL A 95 10.67 -13.30 5.79
CA VAL A 95 9.85 -14.26 6.55
C VAL A 95 10.18 -14.18 8.05
N ASN A 96 11.46 -14.09 8.42
CA ASN A 96 11.85 -14.01 9.83
C ASN A 96 11.29 -12.75 10.53
N LYS A 97 11.27 -11.60 9.84
CA LYS A 97 10.64 -10.37 10.33
C LYS A 97 9.14 -10.51 10.62
N GLN A 98 8.47 -11.46 9.97
CA GLN A 98 7.03 -11.72 10.08
C GLN A 98 6.64 -12.74 11.14
N VAL A 99 7.56 -13.63 11.52
CA VAL A 99 7.30 -14.69 12.51
C VAL A 99 7.29 -14.13 13.92
N SER A 100 8.15 -13.14 14.19
CA SER A 100 8.23 -12.43 15.47
C SER A 100 8.19 -10.93 15.21
N PRO A 101 7.04 -10.37 14.78
CA PRO A 101 6.96 -8.97 14.41
C PRO A 101 7.11 -8.08 15.65
N ILE A 102 7.83 -6.98 15.47
CA ILE A 102 7.92 -5.92 16.48
C ILE A 102 6.77 -4.96 16.22
N ARG A 103 5.96 -4.69 17.25
CA ARG A 103 4.91 -3.66 17.17
C ARG A 103 5.55 -2.30 16.89
N LYS A 104 5.03 -1.63 15.87
CA LYS A 104 5.37 -0.25 15.54
C LYS A 104 4.09 0.57 15.51
N ASP A 105 4.11 1.72 16.15
CA ASP A 105 2.99 2.66 16.17
C ASP A 105 2.50 2.96 14.73
N LEU A 106 1.21 3.22 14.60
CA LEU A 106 0.61 3.53 13.30
C LEU A 106 1.11 4.85 12.73
N MET A 107 1.26 5.85 13.59
CA MET A 107 1.78 7.16 13.24
C MET A 107 3.12 7.38 13.94
N PRO A 108 4.14 7.90 13.24
CA PRO A 108 5.36 8.41 13.86
C PRO A 108 5.04 9.61 14.77
N GLN A 109 6.01 10.02 15.60
CA GLN A 109 5.84 11.24 16.40
C GLN A 109 5.92 12.47 15.47
N PRO A 110 5.18 13.56 15.75
CA PRO A 110 5.17 14.77 14.91
C PRO A 110 6.56 15.28 14.52
N GLN A 111 7.51 15.28 15.46
CA GLN A 111 8.90 15.67 15.23
C GLN A 111 9.58 14.86 14.11
N ASP A 112 9.24 13.58 13.93
CA ASP A 112 9.90 12.67 12.99
C ASP A 112 9.50 12.97 11.53
N TYR A 113 8.31 13.53 11.31
CA TYR A 113 7.80 13.87 9.98
C TYR A 113 7.66 15.38 9.72
N MET A 114 7.70 16.23 10.75
CA MET A 114 7.60 17.69 10.58
C MET A 114 8.94 18.40 10.63
N GLU A 115 9.94 17.86 11.33
CA GLU A 115 11.22 18.53 11.56
C GLU A 115 12.37 17.96 10.72
N GLY A 116 13.52 18.65 10.70
CA GLY A 116 14.71 18.23 9.96
C GLY A 116 14.80 18.73 8.51
N ALA A 117 16.04 18.80 8.00
CA ALA A 117 16.32 19.38 6.69
C ALA A 117 15.73 18.56 5.52
N HIS A 118 15.74 17.23 5.63
CA HIS A 118 15.18 16.34 4.62
C HIS A 118 13.66 16.55 4.45
N ASN A 119 12.91 16.54 5.56
CA ASN A 119 11.46 16.74 5.54
C ASN A 119 11.09 18.12 4.99
N ARG A 120 11.84 19.18 5.35
CA ARG A 120 11.66 20.52 4.76
C ARG A 120 11.88 20.53 3.25
N TYR A 121 12.88 19.82 2.75
CA TYR A 121 13.14 19.71 1.31
C TYR A 121 12.02 18.96 0.57
N VAL A 122 11.59 17.80 1.09
CA VAL A 122 10.47 17.03 0.52
C VAL A 122 9.20 17.87 0.48
N ASN A 123 8.87 18.54 1.60
CA ASN A 123 7.71 19.41 1.67
C ASN A 123 7.80 20.58 0.68
N HIS A 124 8.99 21.16 0.47
CA HIS A 124 9.19 22.20 -0.53
C HIS A 124 8.94 21.71 -1.98
N LEU A 125 9.47 20.54 -2.34
CA LEU A 125 9.24 19.95 -3.67
C LEU A 125 7.76 19.67 -3.91
N TYR A 126 7.07 19.10 -2.92
CA TYR A 126 5.64 18.85 -3.01
C TYR A 126 4.82 20.13 -3.13
N SER A 127 5.17 21.19 -2.40
CA SER A 127 4.53 22.50 -2.54
C SER A 127 4.73 23.08 -3.94
N ALA A 128 5.89 22.87 -4.57
CA ALA A 128 6.13 23.28 -5.95
C ALA A 128 5.26 22.50 -6.94
N LEU A 129 5.20 21.16 -6.82
CA LEU A 129 4.32 20.30 -7.63
C LEU A 129 2.84 20.69 -7.46
N HIS A 130 2.44 20.94 -6.22
CA HIS A 130 1.12 21.41 -5.87
C HIS A 130 0.78 22.73 -6.56
N THR A 131 1.70 23.70 -6.53
CA THR A 131 1.51 24.99 -7.22
C THR A 131 1.36 24.81 -8.73
N LEU A 132 2.08 23.87 -9.34
CA LEU A 132 1.96 23.55 -10.77
C LEU A 132 0.63 22.85 -11.12
N ALA A 133 0.01 22.18 -10.16
CA ALA A 133 -1.28 21.51 -10.32
C ALA A 133 -2.48 22.45 -10.05
N LEU A 134 -2.23 23.68 -9.58
CA LEU A 134 -3.27 24.68 -9.35
C LEU A 134 -3.55 25.52 -10.62
N PRO A 135 -4.79 25.92 -10.88
CA PRO A 135 -5.11 26.91 -11.90
C PRO A 135 -4.42 28.26 -11.62
N SER A 136 -4.30 29.10 -12.65
CA SER A 136 -3.83 30.48 -12.45
C SER A 136 -4.71 31.25 -11.47
N ALA A 137 -4.16 32.30 -10.83
CA ALA A 137 -4.91 33.13 -9.88
C ALA A 137 -6.20 33.73 -10.48
N GLU A 138 -6.20 34.06 -11.77
CA GLU A 138 -7.40 34.48 -12.51
C GLU A 138 -8.44 33.36 -12.66
N ALA A 139 -8.01 32.13 -12.95
CA ALA A 139 -8.88 30.96 -13.00
C ALA A 139 -9.45 30.57 -11.63
N MET A 140 -8.73 30.85 -10.54
CA MET A 140 -9.20 30.67 -9.17
C MET A 140 -10.22 31.73 -8.72
N MET A 141 -10.35 32.88 -9.42
CA MET A 141 -11.30 33.95 -9.04
C MET A 141 -12.76 33.63 -9.39
N ASN A 142 -13.04 32.61 -10.22
CA ASN A 142 -14.39 32.05 -10.44
C ASN A 142 -14.87 31.20 -9.25
N ARG A 143 -14.69 31.69 -8.01
CA ARG A 143 -15.06 30.98 -6.79
C ARG A 143 -16.57 30.82 -6.69
N LEU A 144 -17.04 29.58 -6.59
CA LEU A 144 -18.21 29.29 -5.74
C LEU A 144 -17.86 29.78 -4.32
N SER A 145 -18.76 30.51 -3.67
CA SER A 145 -18.52 31.25 -2.41
C SER A 145 -17.93 30.39 -1.27
N ASP A 146 -18.08 29.07 -1.34
CA ASP A 146 -17.96 28.17 -0.19
C ASP A 146 -16.65 27.35 -0.13
N ALA A 147 -15.84 27.34 -1.21
CA ALA A 147 -14.61 26.53 -1.28
C ALA A 147 -13.45 27.13 -0.46
N HIS A 148 -12.76 26.30 0.36
CA HIS A 148 -11.61 26.71 1.21
C HIS A 148 -10.40 27.11 0.34
N PRO A 149 -9.62 28.16 0.68
CA PRO A 149 -8.37 28.40 -0.01
C PRO A 149 -7.43 27.25 0.38
N ASP A 150 -6.73 26.69 -0.59
CA ASP A 150 -5.93 25.48 -0.39
C ASP A 150 -5.02 25.55 0.85
N VAL A 151 -5.22 24.64 1.80
CA VAL A 151 -4.36 24.51 2.98
C VAL A 151 -3.44 23.33 2.74
N ALA A 152 -2.17 23.61 2.50
CA ALA A 152 -1.21 22.56 2.23
C ALA A 152 -0.90 21.76 3.52
N LEU A 153 -1.45 20.56 3.62
CA LEU A 153 -0.97 19.57 4.59
C LEU A 153 0.45 19.14 4.17
N PRO A 154 1.47 19.20 5.06
CA PRO A 154 2.82 18.75 4.75
C PRO A 154 2.83 17.35 4.11
N ALA A 155 3.62 17.17 3.05
CA ALA A 155 3.66 15.93 2.29
C ALA A 155 4.10 14.74 3.14
N THR A 156 5.08 14.94 4.02
CA THR A 156 5.56 13.93 4.97
C THR A 156 4.48 13.52 5.99
N HIS A 157 3.63 14.45 6.41
CA HIS A 157 2.48 14.13 7.27
C HIS A 157 1.42 13.34 6.49
N PHE A 158 1.12 13.75 5.27
CA PHE A 158 0.19 13.01 4.40
C PHE A 158 0.68 11.58 4.13
N GLU A 159 1.97 11.40 3.84
CA GLU A 159 2.59 10.09 3.63
C GLU A 159 2.44 9.20 4.88
N ALA A 160 2.68 9.75 6.08
CA ALA A 160 2.49 9.03 7.33
C ALA A 160 1.03 8.55 7.50
N LEU A 161 0.05 9.41 7.16
CA LEU A 161 -1.37 9.05 7.19
C LEU A 161 -1.70 7.94 6.18
N MET A 162 -1.17 8.01 4.95
CA MET A 162 -1.39 6.98 3.93
C MET A 162 -0.80 5.64 4.34
N HIS A 163 0.41 5.66 4.91
CA HIS A 163 1.08 4.46 5.39
C HIS A 163 0.30 3.80 6.54
N ALA A 164 -0.16 4.60 7.52
CA ALA A 164 -1.02 4.13 8.60
C ALA A 164 -2.33 3.52 8.07
N ALA A 165 -3.03 4.22 7.16
CA ALA A 165 -4.27 3.74 6.55
C ALA A 165 -4.07 2.44 5.77
N TYR A 166 -2.97 2.31 5.03
CA TYR A 166 -2.62 1.11 4.30
C TYR A 166 -2.40 -0.08 5.24
N ARG A 167 -1.65 0.10 6.34
CA ARG A 167 -1.44 -0.93 7.37
C ARG A 167 -2.74 -1.35 8.05
N ILE A 168 -3.65 -0.41 8.29
CA ILE A 168 -4.99 -0.70 8.81
C ILE A 168 -5.77 -1.56 7.82
N CYS A 169 -5.76 -1.21 6.53
CA CYS A 169 -6.46 -1.98 5.50
C CYS A 169 -5.91 -3.41 5.38
N LEU A 170 -4.59 -3.58 5.46
CA LEU A 170 -3.96 -4.91 5.48
C LEU A 170 -4.39 -5.71 6.72
N ALA A 171 -4.42 -5.09 7.90
CA ALA A 171 -4.86 -5.74 9.14
C ALA A 171 -6.35 -6.12 9.17
N GLN A 172 -7.17 -5.48 8.33
CA GLN A 172 -8.56 -5.87 8.10
C GLN A 172 -8.70 -7.13 7.23
N GLY A 173 -7.63 -7.57 6.57
CA GLY A 173 -7.62 -8.81 5.78
C GLY A 173 -8.50 -8.75 4.53
N ARG A 174 -8.57 -7.59 3.88
CA ARG A 174 -9.41 -7.38 2.68
C ARG A 174 -8.88 -8.20 1.50
N ASP A 175 -9.79 -8.81 0.74
CA ASP A 175 -9.46 -9.62 -0.44
C ASP A 175 -9.08 -8.76 -1.67
N THR A 176 -9.57 -7.53 -1.71
CA THR A 176 -9.34 -6.59 -2.81
C THR A 176 -8.44 -5.44 -2.37
N ALA A 177 -7.72 -4.85 -3.33
CA ALA A 177 -6.95 -3.64 -3.08
C ALA A 177 -7.87 -2.52 -2.56
N PRO A 178 -7.49 -1.77 -1.50
CA PRO A 178 -8.35 -0.74 -0.94
C PRO A 178 -8.51 0.43 -1.91
N ARG A 179 -9.73 0.97 -1.97
CA ARG A 179 -10.08 2.14 -2.79
C ARG A 179 -9.98 3.41 -1.95
N PHE A 180 -9.32 4.43 -2.50
CA PHE A 180 -9.06 5.69 -1.80
C PHE A 180 -9.86 6.84 -2.43
N LEU A 181 -10.42 7.70 -1.58
CA LEU A 181 -11.11 8.92 -1.96
C LEU A 181 -10.51 10.13 -1.24
N ASP A 182 -10.09 11.13 -2.01
CA ASP A 182 -9.71 12.47 -1.55
C ASP A 182 -10.88 13.45 -1.77
N VAL A 183 -11.51 13.90 -0.69
CA VAL A 183 -12.68 14.79 -0.76
C VAL A 183 -12.22 16.25 -0.73
N GLY A 184 -12.52 16.99 -1.79
CA GLY A 184 -11.96 18.32 -2.03
C GLY A 184 -10.52 18.23 -2.49
N CYS A 185 -10.27 17.39 -3.50
CA CYS A 185 -8.93 17.02 -3.94
C CYS A 185 -8.15 18.12 -4.69
N GLY A 186 -8.84 19.21 -5.05
CA GLY A 186 -8.27 20.32 -5.79
C GLY A 186 -7.58 19.88 -7.09
N GLY A 187 -6.27 20.19 -7.20
CA GLY A 187 -5.45 19.78 -8.35
C GLY A 187 -5.07 18.29 -8.39
N GLY A 188 -5.46 17.48 -7.40
CA GLY A 188 -5.26 16.02 -7.39
C GLY A 188 -3.88 15.54 -6.94
N THR A 189 -3.03 16.38 -6.36
CA THR A 189 -1.68 15.98 -5.93
C THR A 189 -1.69 14.93 -4.83
N LYS A 190 -2.68 14.96 -3.93
CA LYS A 190 -2.85 13.96 -2.87
C LYS A 190 -3.35 12.62 -3.41
N ILE A 191 -4.20 12.63 -4.44
CA ILE A 191 -4.58 11.42 -5.19
C ILE A 191 -3.31 10.74 -5.72
N TRP A 192 -2.45 11.48 -6.43
CA TRP A 192 -1.21 10.95 -6.98
C TRP A 192 -0.27 10.40 -5.89
N ALA A 193 -0.10 11.14 -4.79
CA ALA A 193 0.72 10.71 -3.65
C ALA A 193 0.17 9.47 -2.94
N ALA A 194 -1.14 9.22 -3.01
CA ALA A 194 -1.80 8.05 -2.44
C ALA A 194 -1.68 6.79 -3.32
N MET A 195 -1.45 6.93 -4.64
CA MET A 195 -1.42 5.80 -5.59
C MET A 195 -0.44 4.66 -5.26
N PRO A 196 0.75 4.91 -4.69
CA PRO A 196 1.63 3.82 -4.25
C PRO A 196 0.99 2.91 -3.21
N PHE A 197 0.06 3.43 -2.40
CA PHE A 197 -0.67 2.67 -1.38
C PHE A 197 -2.02 2.15 -1.89
N PHE A 198 -2.69 2.95 -2.73
CA PHE A 198 -4.04 2.72 -3.19
C PHE A 198 -4.11 2.90 -4.71
N PRO A 199 -3.91 1.83 -5.51
CA PRO A 199 -3.90 1.93 -6.97
C PRO A 199 -5.21 2.48 -7.56
N ASP A 200 -6.35 2.29 -6.88
CA ASP A 200 -7.62 2.93 -7.21
C ASP A 200 -7.86 4.15 -6.30
N ALA A 201 -7.02 5.18 -6.49
CA ALA A 201 -7.16 6.48 -5.85
C ALA A 201 -7.98 7.44 -6.72
N LYS A 202 -9.02 8.02 -6.13
CA LYS A 202 -9.91 9.00 -6.75
C LYS A 202 -10.03 10.24 -5.88
N GLY A 203 -10.57 11.32 -6.43
CA GLY A 203 -10.93 12.51 -5.67
C GLY A 203 -12.19 13.20 -6.18
N LEU A 204 -12.84 13.93 -5.29
CA LEU A 204 -13.99 14.80 -5.57
C LEU A 204 -13.51 16.25 -5.60
N GLU A 205 -13.90 16.99 -6.63
CA GLU A 205 -13.66 18.42 -6.73
C GLU A 205 -14.90 19.08 -7.32
N ASN A 206 -15.38 20.18 -6.72
CA ASN A 206 -16.61 20.83 -7.16
C ASN A 206 -16.35 21.96 -8.18
N ASN A 207 -15.10 22.40 -8.33
CA ASN A 207 -14.70 23.41 -9.29
C ASN A 207 -14.32 22.77 -10.64
N PRO A 208 -15.11 22.98 -11.71
CA PRO A 208 -14.85 22.37 -13.02
C PRO A 208 -13.47 22.73 -13.60
N THR A 209 -12.97 23.93 -13.29
CA THR A 209 -11.65 24.38 -13.75
C THR A 209 -10.53 23.59 -13.08
N GLN A 210 -10.67 23.30 -11.78
CA GLN A 210 -9.69 22.48 -11.05
C GLN A 210 -9.74 21.04 -11.51
N VAL A 211 -10.94 20.49 -11.75
CA VAL A 211 -11.10 19.15 -12.35
C VAL A 211 -10.34 19.06 -13.67
N GLN A 212 -10.51 20.05 -14.56
CA GLN A 212 -9.84 20.06 -15.87
C GLN A 212 -8.31 20.16 -15.74
N VAL A 213 -7.81 21.11 -14.95
CA VAL A 213 -6.36 21.34 -14.78
C VAL A 213 -5.70 20.14 -14.07
N GLY A 214 -6.30 19.67 -12.97
CA GLY A 214 -5.81 18.53 -12.22
C GLY A 214 -5.80 17.25 -13.06
N SER A 215 -6.85 16.99 -13.84
CA SER A 215 -6.90 15.83 -14.74
C SER A 215 -5.79 15.88 -15.81
N ALA A 216 -5.52 17.06 -16.37
CA ALA A 216 -4.44 17.25 -17.34
C ALA A 216 -3.06 17.09 -16.69
N ALA A 217 -2.88 17.52 -15.43
CA ALA A 217 -1.64 17.33 -14.68
C ALA A 217 -1.41 15.84 -14.35
N LEU A 218 -2.43 15.14 -13.86
CA LEU A 218 -2.38 13.70 -13.57
C LEU A 218 -2.07 12.88 -14.82
N ALA A 219 -2.66 13.23 -15.97
CA ALA A 219 -2.35 12.55 -17.23
C ALA A 219 -0.86 12.65 -17.63
N LYS A 220 -0.18 13.77 -17.32
CA LYS A 220 1.27 13.93 -17.55
C LYS A 220 2.13 13.12 -16.59
N LEU A 221 1.55 12.64 -15.49
CA LEU A 221 2.19 11.79 -14.49
C LEU A 221 1.84 10.31 -14.68
N ASP A 222 1.29 9.95 -15.85
CA ASP A 222 0.82 8.60 -16.19
C ASP A 222 -0.19 8.01 -15.20
N ALA A 223 -0.96 8.88 -14.53
CA ALA A 223 -2.05 8.44 -13.66
C ALA A 223 -3.24 7.89 -14.47
N PRO A 224 -4.02 6.95 -13.91
CA PRO A 224 -5.24 6.46 -14.55
C PRO A 224 -6.21 7.58 -14.93
N SER A 225 -6.96 7.38 -16.02
CA SER A 225 -8.04 8.31 -16.41
C SER A 225 -9.13 8.38 -15.33
N ASN A 226 -9.84 9.50 -15.28
CA ASN A 226 -10.96 9.75 -14.36
C ASN A 226 -10.56 9.62 -12.88
N CYS A 227 -9.37 10.10 -12.51
CA CYS A 227 -8.95 10.18 -11.12
C CYS A 227 -9.64 11.31 -10.35
N ILE A 228 -10.01 12.40 -11.00
CA ILE A 228 -10.76 13.50 -10.40
C ILE A 228 -12.18 13.47 -10.97
N MET A 229 -13.18 13.54 -10.07
CA MET A 229 -14.58 13.59 -10.40
C MET A 229 -15.14 14.97 -10.05
N GLU A 230 -15.87 15.57 -10.99
CA GLU A 230 -16.62 16.80 -10.72
C GLU A 230 -17.85 16.48 -9.87
N ALA A 231 -17.82 16.84 -8.58
CA ALA A 231 -18.92 16.55 -7.66
C ALA A 231 -18.90 17.46 -6.42
N ASP A 232 -20.07 17.78 -5.89
CA ASP A 232 -20.22 18.36 -4.55
C ASP A 232 -20.17 17.23 -3.50
N ALA A 233 -19.21 17.31 -2.58
CA ALA A 233 -19.04 16.36 -1.48
C ALA A 233 -20.30 16.23 -0.59
N ARG A 234 -21.11 17.29 -0.47
CA ARG A 234 -22.38 17.28 0.27
C ARG A 234 -23.48 16.52 -0.46
N CYS A 235 -23.33 16.25 -1.75
CA CYS A 235 -24.32 15.58 -2.59
C CYS A 235 -23.87 14.19 -3.07
N PHE A 236 -22.58 13.88 -2.98
CA PHE A 236 -22.02 12.59 -3.36
C PHE A 236 -22.67 11.44 -2.59
N ASP A 237 -23.06 10.36 -3.28
CA ASP A 237 -23.89 9.26 -2.77
C ASP A 237 -23.19 7.90 -2.75
N ASP A 238 -21.93 7.85 -3.18
CA ASP A 238 -21.15 6.61 -3.31
C ASP A 238 -19.95 6.56 -2.33
N TYR A 239 -20.05 7.20 -1.16
CA TYR A 239 -18.98 7.07 -0.13
C TYR A 239 -18.79 5.62 0.33
N ALA A 240 -19.84 4.81 0.26
CA ALA A 240 -19.80 3.38 0.59
C ALA A 240 -18.83 2.60 -0.30
N SER A 241 -18.53 3.06 -1.52
CA SER A 241 -17.62 2.39 -2.45
C SER A 241 -16.15 2.47 -2.07
N TYR A 242 -15.80 3.29 -1.08
CA TYR A 242 -14.41 3.58 -0.71
C TYR A 242 -14.03 2.99 0.64
N ASP A 243 -12.77 2.60 0.74
CA ASP A 243 -12.20 1.95 1.93
C ASP A 243 -11.43 2.93 2.79
N VAL A 244 -10.84 3.94 2.15
CA VAL A 244 -10.13 5.05 2.79
C VAL A 244 -10.70 6.35 2.26
N ILE A 245 -11.20 7.21 3.15
CA ILE A 245 -11.78 8.50 2.81
C ILE A 245 -10.99 9.57 3.54
N TYR A 246 -10.26 10.38 2.79
CA TYR A 246 -9.47 11.50 3.27
C TYR A 246 -10.20 12.81 2.98
N PHE A 247 -10.24 13.70 3.97
CA PHE A 247 -10.80 15.04 3.81
C PHE A 247 -10.07 16.01 4.73
N TYR A 248 -9.59 17.12 4.17
CA TYR A 248 -8.87 18.14 4.93
C TYR A 248 -9.47 19.53 4.69
N ARG A 249 -10.54 19.82 5.44
CA ARG A 249 -11.29 21.08 5.37
C ARG A 249 -11.70 21.50 3.94
N PRO A 250 -12.39 20.63 3.18
CA PRO A 250 -12.78 20.92 1.80
C PRO A 250 -13.76 22.12 1.69
N LEU A 251 -14.45 22.47 2.78
CA LEU A 251 -15.42 23.55 2.84
C LEU A 251 -15.00 24.60 3.87
N LYS A 252 -15.17 25.90 3.56
CA LYS A 252 -14.97 27.00 4.52
C LYS A 252 -16.10 27.07 5.53
N ASP A 253 -17.31 26.89 5.01
CA ASP A 253 -18.53 27.02 5.77
C ASP A 253 -18.60 25.88 6.81
N PRO A 254 -18.63 26.20 8.11
CA PRO A 254 -18.70 25.19 9.16
C PRO A 254 -19.95 24.30 9.05
N ASP A 255 -21.08 24.86 8.64
CA ASP A 255 -22.33 24.11 8.51
C ASP A 255 -22.24 23.13 7.34
N GLY A 256 -21.80 23.60 6.17
CA GLY A 256 -21.54 22.73 5.02
C GLY A 256 -20.47 21.67 5.30
N LEU A 257 -19.41 22.00 6.06
CA LEU A 257 -18.40 21.02 6.49
C LEU A 257 -19.03 19.92 7.36
N LYS A 258 -19.89 20.32 8.32
CA LYS A 258 -20.61 19.38 9.16
C LYS A 258 -21.58 18.50 8.35
N GLU A 259 -22.33 19.07 7.42
CA GLU A 259 -23.23 18.33 6.51
C GLU A 259 -22.47 17.27 5.71
N MET A 260 -21.28 17.63 5.20
CA MET A 260 -20.42 16.69 4.50
C MET A 260 -19.91 15.58 5.44
N GLU A 261 -19.41 15.93 6.64
CA GLU A 261 -18.97 14.94 7.64
C GLU A 261 -20.09 13.97 8.00
N ASP A 262 -21.30 14.47 8.25
CA ASP A 262 -22.47 13.67 8.57
C ASP A 262 -22.86 12.73 7.42
N ARG A 263 -22.76 13.20 6.17
CA ARG A 263 -23.01 12.39 4.98
C ARG A 263 -21.97 11.28 4.80
N ILE A 264 -20.69 11.60 4.95
CA ILE A 264 -19.60 10.61 4.89
C ILE A 264 -19.83 9.54 5.95
N MET A 265 -20.08 9.94 7.21
CA MET A 265 -20.29 8.98 8.30
C MET A 265 -21.56 8.14 8.12
N ALA A 266 -22.63 8.69 7.52
CA ALA A 266 -23.86 7.95 7.26
C ALA A 266 -23.74 6.91 6.14
N GLN A 267 -22.86 7.14 5.16
CA GLN A 267 -22.71 6.28 3.99
C GLN A 267 -21.48 5.37 4.04
N ALA A 268 -20.42 5.75 4.76
CA ALA A 268 -19.22 4.95 4.89
C ALA A 268 -19.55 3.58 5.46
N ARG A 269 -19.01 2.53 4.85
CA ARG A 269 -19.23 1.16 5.34
C ARG A 269 -18.57 0.97 6.70
N PRO A 270 -19.13 0.12 7.58
CA PRO A 270 -18.42 -0.32 8.76
C PRO A 270 -17.04 -0.86 8.40
N GLY A 271 -16.00 -0.34 9.06
CA GLY A 271 -14.60 -0.65 8.77
C GLY A 271 -13.91 0.29 7.76
N SER A 272 -14.61 1.24 7.12
CA SER A 272 -13.94 2.27 6.32
C SER A 272 -13.03 3.15 7.20
N VAL A 273 -11.85 3.48 6.68
CA VAL A 273 -10.86 4.35 7.32
C VAL A 273 -11.18 5.79 6.96
N LEU A 274 -11.46 6.63 7.95
CA LEU A 274 -11.68 8.06 7.79
C LEU A 274 -10.42 8.80 8.23
N ILE A 275 -9.92 9.72 7.41
CA ILE A 275 -8.73 10.53 7.71
C ILE A 275 -9.11 12.00 7.68
N ALA A 276 -9.13 12.62 8.85
CA ALA A 276 -9.54 14.01 9.06
C ALA A 276 -8.46 14.78 9.84
N PRO A 277 -7.39 15.26 9.18
CA PRO A 277 -6.23 15.85 9.86
C PRO A 277 -6.42 17.32 10.22
N TYR A 278 -7.57 17.67 10.79
CA TYR A 278 -7.90 19.03 11.25
C TYR A 278 -8.65 18.99 12.59
N LEU A 279 -8.58 20.10 13.33
CA LEU A 279 -9.28 20.25 14.61
C LEU A 279 -10.78 20.43 14.41
N GLY A 280 -11.58 19.83 15.29
CA GLY A 280 -13.03 20.05 15.30
C GLY A 280 -13.80 19.12 14.36
N PHE A 281 -13.18 18.05 13.88
CA PHE A 281 -13.89 16.95 13.24
C PHE A 281 -14.90 16.36 14.23
N SER A 282 -16.17 16.23 13.82
CA SER A 282 -17.25 15.78 14.71
C SER A 282 -16.99 14.41 15.36
N GLY A 283 -16.24 13.53 14.69
CA GLY A 283 -15.82 12.24 15.26
C GLY A 283 -14.86 12.33 16.45
N GLU A 284 -14.29 13.49 16.77
CA GLU A 284 -13.49 13.70 17.99
C GLU A 284 -14.33 13.77 19.28
N GLN A 285 -15.63 14.03 19.17
CA GLN A 285 -16.53 14.27 20.30
C GLN A 285 -17.33 13.01 20.71
N ASP A 286 -16.65 11.86 20.79
CA ASP A 286 -17.26 10.55 21.12
C ASP A 286 -18.47 10.17 20.25
N ASP A 287 -18.39 10.51 18.95
CA ASP A 287 -19.43 10.13 17.99
C ASP A 287 -19.48 8.61 17.81
N MET A 288 -20.60 8.00 18.22
CA MET A 288 -20.80 6.55 18.15
C MET A 288 -20.74 5.97 16.72
N ARG A 289 -20.77 6.82 15.68
CA ARG A 289 -20.64 6.40 14.26
C ARG A 289 -19.20 6.05 13.87
N CYS A 290 -18.19 6.46 14.62
CA CYS A 290 -16.81 6.09 14.35
C CYS A 290 -15.98 5.91 15.62
N SER A 291 -14.78 5.36 15.50
CA SER A 291 -13.86 5.21 16.63
C SER A 291 -12.44 5.53 16.21
N ARG A 292 -11.76 6.36 16.98
CA ARG A 292 -10.39 6.79 16.69
C ARG A 292 -9.41 5.63 16.88
N ILE A 293 -8.57 5.38 15.87
CA ILE A 293 -7.54 4.32 15.88
C ILE A 293 -6.12 4.89 16.03
N ALA A 294 -5.89 6.10 15.50
CA ALA A 294 -4.64 6.84 15.59
C ALA A 294 -4.95 8.36 15.49
N PRO A 295 -3.99 9.27 15.76
CA PRO A 295 -4.20 10.70 15.56
C PRO A 295 -4.75 10.99 14.16
N SER A 296 -5.90 11.68 14.09
CA SER A 296 -6.61 12.03 12.84
C SER A 296 -7.10 10.86 11.98
N ILE A 297 -7.09 9.63 12.50
CA ILE A 297 -7.57 8.43 11.79
C ILE A 297 -8.65 7.74 12.62
N TYR A 298 -9.78 7.45 11.98
CA TYR A 298 -10.98 6.86 12.58
C TYR A 298 -11.47 5.68 11.75
N ILE A 299 -12.20 4.77 12.38
CA ILE A 299 -12.85 3.63 11.74
C ILE A 299 -14.36 3.81 11.83
N ALA A 300 -15.04 3.86 10.69
CA ALA A 300 -16.50 3.98 10.64
C ALA A 300 -17.20 2.72 11.18
N GLY A 301 -18.33 2.89 11.85
CA GLY A 301 -19.25 1.83 12.28
C GLY A 301 -18.64 0.74 13.15
N THR A 302 -17.51 1.00 13.82
CA THR A 302 -16.75 0.00 14.59
C THR A 302 -16.60 0.45 16.03
N ALA A 303 -16.89 -0.44 16.98
CA ALA A 303 -16.84 -0.09 18.40
C ALA A 303 -15.39 0.08 18.90
N PRO A 304 -15.14 0.89 19.97
CA PRO A 304 -13.80 1.16 20.47
C PRO A 304 -12.95 -0.09 20.78
N TYR A 305 -13.56 -1.13 21.36
CA TYR A 305 -12.84 -2.37 21.68
C TYR A 305 -12.39 -3.15 20.43
N GLN A 306 -13.18 -3.09 19.34
CA GLN A 306 -12.84 -3.70 18.06
C GLN A 306 -11.74 -2.90 17.36
N VAL A 307 -11.78 -1.57 17.47
CA VAL A 307 -10.72 -0.68 16.97
C VAL A 307 -9.41 -0.92 17.70
N GLU A 308 -9.42 -1.13 19.01
CA GLU A 308 -8.21 -1.45 19.77
C GLU A 308 -7.59 -2.79 19.32
N ALA A 309 -8.41 -3.83 19.13
CA ALA A 309 -7.92 -5.09 18.58
C ALA A 309 -7.38 -4.94 17.14
N LEU A 310 -8.01 -4.10 16.31
CA LEU A 310 -7.54 -3.78 14.97
C LEU A 310 -6.21 -3.00 15.01
N ARG A 311 -6.07 -2.03 15.92
CA ARG A 311 -4.83 -1.26 16.13
C ARG A 311 -3.68 -2.18 16.46
N GLN A 312 -3.86 -3.07 17.43
CA GLN A 312 -2.84 -4.04 17.83
C GLN A 312 -2.38 -4.91 16.65
N ARG A 313 -3.31 -5.34 15.79
CA ARG A 313 -2.99 -6.08 14.56
C ARG A 313 -2.25 -5.22 13.56
N ALA A 314 -2.72 -4.01 13.27
CA ALA A 314 -2.12 -3.09 12.32
C ALA A 314 -0.71 -2.64 12.73
N GLU A 315 -0.44 -2.53 14.02
CA GLU A 315 0.90 -2.23 14.54
C GLU A 315 1.91 -3.38 14.31
N MET A 316 1.45 -4.61 14.07
CA MET A 316 2.30 -5.75 13.72
C MET A 316 2.43 -5.96 12.19
N ILE A 317 1.70 -5.19 11.38
CA ILE A 317 1.90 -5.14 9.92
C ILE A 317 3.21 -4.41 9.64
N GLY A 318 4.00 -4.96 8.72
CA GLY A 318 5.26 -4.40 8.27
C GLY A 318 5.13 -2.99 7.72
N THR A 319 6.25 -2.28 7.68
CA THR A 319 6.29 -0.86 7.31
C THR A 319 6.88 -0.62 5.93
N GLU A 320 7.03 -1.66 5.13
CA GLU A 320 7.64 -1.54 3.81
C GLU A 320 6.61 -0.97 2.83
N ALA A 321 7.03 0.01 2.03
CA ALA A 321 6.17 0.61 1.03
C ALA A 321 5.77 -0.44 -0.03
N PRO A 322 4.55 -0.37 -0.58
CA PRO A 322 4.16 -1.27 -1.65
C PRO A 322 5.09 -1.09 -2.84
N ALA A 323 5.87 -2.12 -3.16
CA ALA A 323 6.76 -2.13 -4.31
C ALA A 323 6.26 -3.16 -5.32
N HIS A 324 5.83 -2.68 -6.49
CA HIS A 324 5.53 -3.53 -7.63
C HIS A 324 6.68 -3.45 -8.64
N ASN A 325 7.46 -4.53 -8.72
CA ASN A 325 8.50 -4.68 -9.74
C ASN A 325 8.16 -5.91 -10.59
N SER A 326 7.60 -5.67 -11.78
CA SER A 326 7.14 -6.70 -12.71
C SER A 326 8.25 -7.68 -13.11
N ALA A 327 9.50 -7.21 -13.21
CA ALA A 327 10.65 -8.06 -13.54
C ALA A 327 11.01 -9.01 -12.38
N THR A 328 10.98 -8.52 -11.14
CA THR A 328 11.18 -9.36 -9.94
C THR A 328 10.05 -10.38 -9.81
N ASP A 329 8.81 -9.95 -10.06
CA ASP A 329 7.63 -10.80 -9.93
C ASP A 329 7.62 -11.95 -10.92
N ALA A 330 8.06 -11.73 -12.17
CA ALA A 330 8.19 -12.80 -13.16
C ALA A 330 9.19 -13.90 -12.73
N ALA A 331 10.21 -13.54 -11.94
CA ALA A 331 11.27 -14.45 -11.53
C ALA A 331 10.94 -15.30 -10.29
N LEU A 332 9.88 -15.00 -9.54
CA LEU A 332 9.63 -15.59 -8.21
C LEU A 332 9.48 -17.12 -8.20
N GLY A 333 8.89 -17.72 -9.23
CA GLY A 333 8.64 -19.17 -9.29
C GLY A 333 7.95 -19.69 -8.02
N TYR A 334 8.54 -20.70 -7.37
CA TYR A 334 8.02 -21.28 -6.12
C TYR A 334 7.99 -20.28 -4.95
N TRP A 335 8.70 -19.14 -5.00
CA TRP A 335 8.60 -18.11 -3.96
C TRP A 335 7.34 -17.25 -4.05
N ARG A 336 6.64 -17.26 -5.20
CA ARG A 336 5.50 -16.36 -5.44
C ARG A 336 4.47 -16.37 -4.30
N PRO A 337 3.98 -17.53 -3.81
CA PRO A 337 2.98 -17.54 -2.74
C PRO A 337 3.48 -16.89 -1.45
N VAL A 338 4.76 -17.10 -1.10
CA VAL A 338 5.37 -16.54 0.12
C VAL A 338 5.48 -15.02 0.00
N VAL A 339 5.90 -14.51 -1.16
CA VAL A 339 6.01 -13.06 -1.39
C VAL A 339 4.63 -12.40 -1.40
N GLU A 340 3.63 -13.01 -2.03
CA GLU A 340 2.26 -12.48 -2.04
C GLU A 340 1.64 -12.46 -0.64
N ALA A 341 1.81 -13.52 0.15
CA ALA A 341 1.40 -13.54 1.56
C ALA A 341 2.17 -12.50 2.40
N SER A 342 3.45 -12.29 2.12
CA SER A 342 4.25 -11.27 2.83
C SER A 342 3.83 -9.84 2.51
N ARG A 343 3.45 -9.57 1.24
CA ARG A 343 2.91 -8.27 0.82
C ARG A 343 1.61 -7.93 1.54
N ARG A 344 0.74 -8.92 1.74
CA ARG A 344 -0.49 -8.76 2.56
C ARG A 344 -0.20 -8.48 4.03
N ASN A 345 1.03 -8.68 4.48
CA ASN A 345 1.50 -8.36 5.82
C ASN A 345 2.39 -7.11 5.87
N GLY A 346 2.50 -6.33 4.80
CA GLY A 346 3.29 -5.09 4.78
C GLY A 346 4.80 -5.31 4.63
N TYR A 347 5.20 -6.42 4.04
CA TYR A 347 6.60 -6.74 3.74
C TYR A 347 6.82 -6.91 2.24
N ALA A 348 7.94 -6.42 1.75
CA ALA A 348 8.36 -6.46 0.36
C ALA A 348 9.70 -7.21 0.23
N LEU A 349 9.97 -7.71 -0.99
CA LEU A 349 11.17 -8.49 -1.27
C LEU A 349 12.34 -7.62 -1.66
#